data_AF-A0A285JQS4-F1
#
_entry.id   AF-A0A285JQS4-F1
#
_cell.length_a   1.000
_cell.length_b   1.000
_cell.length_c   1.000
_cell.angle_alpha   90.00
_cell.angle_beta   90.00
_cell.angle_gamma   90.00
#
_symmetry.space_group_name_H-M   'P 1'
#
loop_
_entity.id
_entity.type
_entity.pdbx_description
1 polymer ?
#
loop_
_entity_poly.entity_id
_entity_poly.type
_entity_poly.pdbx_seq_one_letter_code
_entity_poly.pdbx_strand_id
1 'polypeptide(L)'
;MAGAVNTIIEVRPPDVIVATGKSPAGQPVPIASVEQALHRLAADGTIPIEPSEIGYRSAFIGAVLKTLPGSRVEGRKPPVIHWSPAPRDAASLDDDDPRWAQHTGGSGHDHDPEWVLPDDLSKAEAFYGHLTERARIIIDLLIDHPGRQLDVAEISALSGNALGGAHAIAGSLQPLERLRVAAGRRYPFYWWGGQKGQTRYAMKPSVAELFRRARAALVEGRQPVAGGKPGVSYRPQDESVVVAPPAPSVSADPDSFGHGLRAHHRLQNQLAQFVTAHGLRPLSPRESPNYDLAWMTGDKAMTVVEVKSATEGNEVRQLRMGLGQILDYASSLRISGFTVQSVLYIEREPAGARRWLDITAGAGVLLVWPGTEDRLGL
;
A
#
# COMPACT_ATOMS: atom_id res chain seq x y z
N MET A 1 29.77 19.05 11.69
CA MET A 1 29.79 20.10 10.65
C MET A 1 28.36 20.28 10.15
N ALA A 2 27.78 21.45 10.33
CA ALA A 2 26.46 21.79 9.78
C ALA A 2 26.63 22.03 8.28
N GLY A 3 26.45 20.99 7.47
CA GLY A 3 26.30 21.14 6.02
C GLY A 3 25.00 21.89 5.74
N ALA A 4 24.98 22.73 4.71
CA ALA A 4 23.77 23.41 4.27
C ALA A 4 22.65 22.37 4.09
N VAL A 5 21.49 22.61 4.70
CA VAL A 5 20.35 21.70 4.62
C VAL A 5 19.85 21.66 3.18
N ASN A 6 19.82 20.45 2.62
CA ASN A 6 19.17 20.19 1.34
C ASN A 6 17.76 19.68 1.65
N THR A 7 16.75 20.26 1.01
CA THR A 7 15.34 19.90 1.23
C THR A 7 14.71 19.49 -0.08
N ILE A 8 14.09 18.31 -0.12
CA ILE A 8 13.28 17.90 -1.27
C ILE A 8 11.96 18.69 -1.23
N ILE A 9 11.67 19.45 -2.28
CA ILE A 9 10.45 20.25 -2.38
C ILE A 9 9.38 19.46 -3.14
N GLU A 10 9.78 18.78 -4.21
CA GLU A 10 8.89 18.06 -5.10
C GLU A 10 9.65 16.88 -5.74
N VAL A 11 8.99 15.74 -5.90
CA VAL A 11 9.50 14.62 -6.71
C VAL A 11 8.67 14.60 -8.00
N ARG A 12 9.32 14.88 -9.14
CA ARG A 12 8.67 14.96 -10.45
C ARG A 12 9.51 14.17 -11.46
N PRO A 13 9.20 12.89 -11.73
CA PRO A 13 9.96 12.09 -12.67
C PRO A 13 10.20 12.82 -14.00
N PRO A 14 11.44 12.82 -14.52
CA PRO A 14 12.59 12.01 -14.10
C PRO A 14 13.45 12.62 -12.98
N ASP A 15 13.04 13.74 -12.38
CA ASP A 15 13.85 14.56 -11.47
C ASP A 15 13.26 14.65 -10.05
N VAL A 16 14.13 15.01 -9.09
CA VAL A 16 13.74 15.53 -7.79
C VAL A 16 14.15 16.99 -7.67
N ILE A 17 13.25 17.85 -7.21
CA ILE A 17 13.49 19.28 -7.04
C ILE A 17 14.05 19.52 -5.63
N VAL A 18 15.32 19.92 -5.56
CA VAL A 18 16.07 20.05 -4.30
C VAL A 18 16.36 21.52 -3.99
N ALA A 19 15.76 22.05 -2.93
CA ALA A 19 16.10 23.34 -2.33
C ALA A 19 17.43 23.27 -1.60
N THR A 20 18.20 24.34 -1.74
CA THR A 20 19.41 24.60 -0.95
C THR A 20 19.40 26.05 -0.47
N GLY A 21 20.22 26.41 0.51
CA GLY A 21 20.35 27.81 0.94
C GLY A 21 20.72 28.79 -0.20
N LYS A 22 21.36 28.32 -1.28
CA LYS A 22 21.69 29.11 -2.48
C LYS A 22 20.61 29.06 -3.56
N SER A 23 19.68 28.12 -3.48
CA SER A 23 18.61 27.94 -4.47
C SER A 23 17.32 27.54 -3.74
N PRO A 24 16.62 28.50 -3.10
CA PRO A 24 15.44 28.20 -2.28
C PRO A 24 14.25 27.67 -3.07
N ALA A 25 14.12 28.07 -4.35
CA ALA A 25 13.10 27.59 -5.26
C ALA A 25 13.35 26.15 -5.78
N GLY A 26 14.48 25.56 -5.41
CA GLY A 26 14.86 24.23 -5.83
C GLY A 26 15.52 24.18 -7.21
N GLN A 27 16.26 23.09 -7.43
CA GLN A 27 16.91 22.78 -8.70
C GLN A 27 16.70 21.29 -8.98
N PRO A 28 16.51 20.89 -10.26
CA PRO A 28 16.31 19.50 -10.61
C PRO A 28 17.60 18.70 -10.38
N VAL A 29 17.42 17.50 -9.82
CA VAL A 29 18.43 16.46 -9.70
C VAL A 29 17.85 15.19 -10.31
N PRO A 30 18.50 14.59 -11.32
CA PRO A 30 17.99 13.37 -11.93
C PRO A 30 17.91 12.22 -10.92
N ILE A 31 16.76 11.54 -10.89
CA ILE A 31 16.57 10.36 -10.03
C ILE A 31 17.58 9.26 -10.42
N ALA A 32 17.86 9.12 -11.72
CA ALA A 32 18.85 8.18 -12.23
C ALA A 32 20.26 8.40 -11.64
N SER A 33 20.63 9.63 -11.28
CA SER A 33 21.92 9.90 -10.63
C SER A 33 21.97 9.39 -9.19
N VAL A 34 20.84 9.41 -8.47
CA VAL A 34 20.72 8.82 -7.13
C VAL A 34 20.78 7.29 -7.23
N GLU A 35 20.05 6.72 -8.18
CA GLU A 35 20.03 5.27 -8.45
C GLU A 35 21.41 4.74 -8.83
N GLN A 36 22.12 5.42 -9.73
CA GLN A 36 23.48 5.04 -10.11
C GLN A 36 24.43 5.05 -8.91
N ALA A 37 24.32 6.06 -8.03
CA ALA A 37 25.15 6.13 -6.83
C ALA A 37 24.81 5.02 -5.82
N LEU A 38 23.52 4.64 -5.70
CA LEU A 38 23.08 3.49 -4.90
C LEU A 38 23.64 2.18 -5.44
N HIS A 39 23.59 1.95 -6.75
CA HIS A 39 24.15 0.76 -7.38
C HIS A 39 25.67 0.66 -7.16
N ARG A 40 26.40 1.77 -7.32
CA ARG A 40 27.84 1.82 -7.04
C ARG A 40 28.16 1.54 -5.58
N LEU A 41 27.44 2.19 -4.65
CA LEU A 41 27.62 1.95 -3.22
C LEU A 41 27.32 0.49 -2.84
N ALA A 42 26.34 -0.14 -3.50
CA ALA A 42 26.01 -1.54 -3.29
C ALA A 42 27.05 -2.52 -3.85
N ALA A 43 27.66 -2.19 -4.99
CA ALA A 43 28.68 -3.02 -5.63
C ALA A 43 30.05 -2.90 -4.92
N ASP A 44 30.46 -1.67 -4.64
CA ASP A 44 31.83 -1.36 -4.19
C ASP A 44 31.94 -1.25 -2.67
N GLY A 45 30.81 -1.22 -1.96
CA GLY A 45 30.71 -1.03 -0.50
C GLY A 45 31.16 0.36 -0.03
N THR A 46 31.70 1.19 -0.92
CA THR A 46 32.19 2.54 -0.64
C THR A 46 31.96 3.45 -1.84
N ILE A 47 31.74 4.74 -1.59
CA ILE A 47 31.67 5.74 -2.66
C ILE A 47 32.18 7.12 -2.20
N PRO A 48 33.13 7.76 -2.91
CA PRO A 48 33.57 9.11 -2.60
C PRO A 48 32.53 10.15 -3.00
N ILE A 49 32.21 11.08 -2.10
CA ILE A 49 31.24 12.16 -2.34
C ILE A 49 31.92 13.37 -2.99
N GLU A 50 32.22 13.23 -4.28
CA GLU A 50 32.79 14.31 -5.11
C GLU A 50 32.17 14.37 -6.51
N PRO A 51 32.20 15.53 -7.19
CA PRO A 51 31.56 15.69 -8.49
C PRO A 51 32.11 14.78 -9.59
N SER A 52 33.40 14.43 -9.54
CA SER A 52 34.05 13.48 -10.45
C SER A 52 33.47 12.07 -10.36
N GLU A 53 32.97 11.69 -9.19
CA GLU A 53 32.49 10.33 -8.90
C GLU A 53 30.97 10.22 -9.00
N ILE A 54 30.25 11.21 -8.46
CA ILE A 54 28.80 11.15 -8.27
C ILE A 54 28.05 12.17 -9.14
N GLY A 55 28.78 13.03 -9.85
CA GLY A 55 28.22 14.06 -10.71
C GLY A 55 27.77 15.32 -9.98
N TYR A 56 27.04 16.16 -10.69
CA TYR A 56 26.52 17.44 -10.17
C TYR A 56 25.60 17.17 -8.96
N ARG A 57 25.72 17.99 -7.90
CA ARG A 57 25.00 17.84 -6.61
C ARG A 57 25.42 16.63 -5.76
N SER A 58 26.70 16.22 -5.82
CA SER A 58 27.30 15.22 -4.93
C SER A 58 26.92 15.39 -3.44
N ALA A 59 26.79 16.62 -2.93
CA ALA A 59 26.35 16.89 -1.56
C ALA A 59 24.91 16.44 -1.23
N PHE A 60 23.99 16.53 -2.19
CA PHE A 60 22.61 16.03 -2.01
C PHE A 60 22.60 14.50 -2.08
N ILE A 61 23.27 13.91 -3.07
CA ILE A 61 23.34 12.46 -3.24
C ILE A 61 24.01 11.83 -2.00
N GLY A 62 25.10 12.40 -1.51
CA GLY A 62 25.72 11.96 -0.25
C GLY A 62 24.80 12.08 0.96
N ALA A 63 23.91 13.09 1.01
CA ALA A 63 22.92 13.20 2.07
C ALA A 63 21.86 12.10 1.99
N VAL A 64 21.43 11.72 0.78
CA VAL A 64 20.52 10.58 0.55
C VAL A 64 21.17 9.26 0.93
N LEU A 65 22.39 9.00 0.47
CA LEU A 65 23.11 7.76 0.79
C LEU A 65 23.37 7.60 2.30
N LYS A 66 23.55 8.71 3.03
CA LYS A 66 23.68 8.72 4.49
C LYS A 66 22.40 8.30 5.22
N THR A 67 21.22 8.35 4.59
CA THR A 67 19.99 7.87 5.23
C THR A 67 19.87 6.35 5.20
N LEU A 68 20.75 5.65 4.47
CA LEU A 68 20.73 4.19 4.41
C LEU A 68 21.17 3.57 5.74
N PRO A 69 20.43 2.58 6.29
CA PRO A 69 20.89 1.78 7.40
C PRO A 69 22.25 1.13 7.11
N GLY A 70 23.20 1.22 8.05
CA GLY A 70 24.55 0.69 7.89
C GLY A 70 25.53 1.60 7.14
N SER A 71 25.08 2.76 6.64
CA SER A 71 25.98 3.76 6.06
C SER A 71 26.78 4.50 7.14
N ARG A 72 28.05 4.78 6.84
CA ARG A 72 28.99 5.55 7.67
C ARG A 72 29.75 6.52 6.77
N VAL A 73 30.01 7.71 7.28
CA VAL A 73 30.81 8.72 6.56
C VAL A 73 32.20 8.77 7.16
N GLU A 74 33.22 8.57 6.34
CA GLU A 74 34.63 8.66 6.71
C GLU A 74 35.32 9.80 5.96
N GLY A 75 36.33 10.40 6.58
CA GLY A 75 37.12 11.48 5.98
C GLY A 75 36.42 12.85 6.00
N ARG A 76 37.20 13.90 5.70
CA ARG A 76 36.71 15.29 5.67
C ARG A 76 36.70 15.91 4.28
N LYS A 77 37.60 15.50 3.36
CA LYS A 77 37.67 15.97 1.95
C LYS A 77 38.44 14.98 1.04
N PRO A 78 37.80 14.37 0.03
CA PRO A 78 36.35 14.21 -0.11
C PRO A 78 35.81 13.29 1.00
N PRO A 79 34.57 13.49 1.49
CA PRO A 79 33.96 12.51 2.39
C PRO A 79 33.66 11.23 1.61
N VAL A 80 33.94 10.07 2.19
CA VAL A 80 33.64 8.76 1.60
C VAL A 80 32.49 8.14 2.39
N ILE A 81 31.45 7.68 1.70
CA ILE A 81 30.41 6.89 2.34
C ILE A 81 30.81 5.43 2.24
N HIS A 82 30.96 4.80 3.39
CA HIS A 82 31.08 3.37 3.53
C HIS A 82 29.69 2.82 3.80
N TRP A 83 29.31 1.78 3.10
CA TRP A 83 28.11 1.03 3.39
C TRP A 83 28.50 -0.41 3.64
N SER A 84 28.47 -0.77 4.92
CA SER A 84 28.31 -2.16 5.28
C SER A 84 26.81 -2.33 5.52
N PRO A 85 26.09 -3.15 4.74
CA PRO A 85 24.81 -3.65 5.24
C PRO A 85 25.09 -4.18 6.64
N ALA A 86 24.21 -3.87 7.60
CA ALA A 86 24.33 -4.41 8.95
C ALA A 86 24.74 -5.90 8.86
N PRO A 87 25.67 -6.39 9.71
CA PRO A 87 26.13 -7.77 9.62
C PRO A 87 24.90 -8.67 9.45
N ARG A 88 24.98 -9.60 8.48
CA ARG A 88 23.94 -10.60 8.24
C ARG A 88 23.85 -11.54 9.46
N ASP A 89 23.40 -11.06 10.60
CA ASP A 89 23.30 -11.84 11.84
C ASP A 89 21.95 -11.61 12.51
N ALA A 90 20.95 -12.21 11.88
CA ALA A 90 20.35 -13.42 12.44
C ALA A 90 20.38 -14.44 11.29
N ALA A 91 21.22 -15.46 11.40
CA ALA A 91 21.55 -16.44 10.36
C ALA A 91 20.34 -16.78 9.48
N SER A 92 20.32 -16.22 8.26
CA SER A 92 19.31 -16.55 7.25
C SER A 92 19.37 -18.05 7.00
N LEU A 93 18.22 -18.69 7.14
CA LEU A 93 18.03 -20.12 6.91
C LEU A 93 18.08 -20.38 5.39
N ASP A 94 18.96 -21.27 4.95
CA ASP A 94 18.84 -21.86 3.61
C ASP A 94 17.64 -22.81 3.55
N ASP A 95 17.26 -23.31 2.37
CA ASP A 95 16.06 -24.16 2.23
C ASP A 95 16.13 -25.49 3.02
N ASP A 96 17.34 -26.00 3.24
CA ASP A 96 17.62 -27.30 3.87
C ASP A 96 17.93 -27.18 5.37
N ASP A 97 17.90 -25.97 5.93
CA ASP A 97 18.24 -25.73 7.34
C ASP A 97 17.31 -26.54 8.28
N PRO A 98 17.84 -27.36 9.18
CA PRO A 98 17.04 -28.21 10.05
C PRO A 98 16.13 -27.40 11.00
N ARG A 99 16.40 -26.11 11.21
CA ARG A 99 15.54 -25.23 12.02
C ARG A 99 14.14 -25.05 11.43
N TRP A 100 13.96 -25.25 10.11
CA TRP A 100 12.62 -25.26 9.51
C TRP A 100 11.72 -26.31 10.13
N ALA A 101 12.24 -27.50 10.46
CA ALA A 101 11.48 -28.58 11.09
C ALA A 101 11.15 -28.32 12.57
N GLN A 102 11.78 -27.32 13.19
CA GLN A 102 11.56 -26.95 14.60
C GLN A 102 10.43 -25.92 14.77
N HIS A 103 9.73 -25.58 13.69
CA HIS A 103 8.62 -24.64 13.69
C HIS A 103 7.46 -25.11 14.58
N THR A 104 6.66 -24.17 15.08
CA THR A 104 5.47 -24.45 15.90
C THR A 104 4.18 -24.30 15.08
N GLY A 105 4.27 -24.65 13.80
CA GLY A 105 3.25 -24.34 12.78
C GLY A 105 2.00 -25.22 12.83
N GLY A 106 2.12 -26.39 13.46
CA GLY A 106 1.05 -27.39 13.58
C GLY A 106 0.40 -27.77 12.25
N SER A 107 -0.93 -27.97 12.30
CA SER A 107 -1.73 -28.54 11.20
C SER A 107 -1.62 -27.81 9.85
N GLY A 108 -1.16 -26.55 9.84
CA GLY A 108 -0.87 -25.81 8.61
C GLY A 108 0.36 -26.32 7.83
N HIS A 109 1.15 -27.24 8.40
CA HIS A 109 2.42 -27.74 7.88
C HIS A 109 2.60 -29.26 7.96
N ASP A 110 1.85 -29.94 8.83
CA ASP A 110 2.09 -31.36 9.16
C ASP A 110 1.66 -32.35 8.05
N HIS A 111 0.74 -31.95 7.17
CA HIS A 111 0.07 -32.89 6.24
C HIS A 111 0.15 -32.48 4.77
N ASP A 112 0.28 -31.19 4.48
CA ASP A 112 0.28 -30.70 3.11
C ASP A 112 1.69 -30.53 2.53
N PRO A 113 1.88 -30.86 1.25
CA PRO A 113 3.18 -30.73 0.59
C PRO A 113 3.68 -29.28 0.58
N GLU A 114 5.00 -29.15 0.51
CA GLU A 114 5.67 -27.85 0.35
C GLU A 114 5.37 -27.25 -1.02
N TRP A 115 5.53 -25.93 -1.12
CA TRP A 115 5.52 -25.22 -2.39
C TRP A 115 6.74 -25.59 -3.24
N VAL A 116 6.51 -25.90 -4.52
CA VAL A 116 7.58 -26.30 -5.46
C VAL A 116 7.60 -25.35 -6.65
N LEU A 117 8.74 -24.72 -6.90
CA LEU A 117 9.01 -24.01 -8.15
C LEU A 117 9.55 -25.00 -9.21
N PRO A 118 9.10 -24.94 -10.48
CA PRO A 118 8.11 -24.01 -11.05
C PRO A 118 6.64 -24.47 -10.92
N ASP A 119 6.40 -25.71 -10.54
CA ASP A 119 5.10 -26.39 -10.70
C ASP A 119 3.92 -25.71 -9.99
N ASP A 120 4.17 -24.98 -8.91
CA ASP A 120 3.14 -24.31 -8.14
C ASP A 120 2.95 -22.83 -8.46
N LEU A 121 3.55 -22.31 -9.54
CA LEU A 121 3.50 -20.88 -9.86
C LEU A 121 2.06 -20.35 -9.98
N SER A 122 1.18 -21.02 -10.74
CA SER A 122 -0.21 -20.60 -10.88
C SER A 122 -1.00 -20.68 -9.57
N LYS A 123 -0.66 -21.63 -8.68
CA LYS A 123 -1.28 -21.70 -7.35
C LYS A 123 -0.78 -20.57 -6.45
N ALA A 124 0.50 -20.22 -6.55
CA ALA A 124 1.11 -19.12 -5.81
C ALA A 124 0.53 -17.77 -6.27
N GLU A 125 0.29 -17.59 -7.57
CA GLU A 125 -0.43 -16.44 -8.13
C GLU A 125 -1.85 -16.33 -7.56
N ALA A 126 -2.61 -17.42 -7.59
CA ALA A 126 -3.96 -17.44 -7.02
C ALA A 126 -3.94 -17.16 -5.51
N PHE A 127 -3.03 -17.78 -4.76
CA PHE A 127 -2.87 -17.55 -3.32
C PHE A 127 -2.54 -16.08 -3.02
N TYR A 128 -1.54 -15.52 -3.71
CA TYR A 128 -1.06 -14.16 -3.49
C TYR A 128 -2.09 -13.11 -3.92
N GLY A 129 -2.80 -13.35 -5.02
CA GLY A 129 -3.86 -12.48 -5.53
C GLY A 129 -5.02 -12.27 -4.54
N HIS A 130 -5.32 -13.29 -3.73
CA HIS A 130 -6.43 -13.26 -2.75
C HIS A 130 -6.00 -12.84 -1.34
N LEU A 131 -4.74 -12.44 -1.13
CA LEU A 131 -4.29 -11.92 0.17
C LEU A 131 -5.06 -10.64 0.53
N THR A 132 -5.47 -10.55 1.80
CA THR A 132 -5.93 -9.27 2.37
C THR A 132 -4.77 -8.29 2.43
N GLU A 133 -5.06 -6.98 2.49
CA GLU A 133 -4.03 -5.94 2.56
C GLU A 133 -3.03 -6.17 3.70
N ARG A 134 -3.52 -6.47 4.90
CA ARG A 134 -2.67 -6.71 6.08
C ARG A 134 -1.84 -7.99 5.95
N ALA A 135 -2.43 -9.07 5.41
CA ALA A 135 -1.68 -10.30 5.15
C ALA A 135 -0.60 -10.08 4.09
N ARG A 136 -0.92 -9.33 3.04
CA ARG A 136 0.00 -9.00 1.95
C ARG A 136 1.24 -8.29 2.46
N ILE A 137 1.10 -7.29 3.33
CA ILE A 137 2.25 -6.60 3.95
C ILE A 137 3.20 -7.59 4.63
N ILE A 138 2.66 -8.53 5.41
CA ILE A 138 3.49 -9.54 6.11
C ILE A 138 4.15 -10.47 5.10
N ILE A 139 3.40 -10.97 4.13
CA ILE A 139 3.91 -11.89 3.11
C ILE A 139 5.00 -11.22 2.26
N ASP A 140 4.83 -9.96 1.87
CA ASP A 140 5.83 -9.19 1.12
C ASP A 140 7.14 -9.04 1.92
N LEU A 141 7.06 -8.71 3.20
CA LEU A 141 8.25 -8.64 4.05
C LEU A 141 9.00 -9.97 4.11
N LEU A 142 8.28 -11.10 4.13
CA LEU A 142 8.91 -12.42 4.14
C LEU A 142 9.48 -12.83 2.77
N ILE A 143 8.83 -12.43 1.66
CA ILE A 143 9.36 -12.59 0.29
C ILE A 143 10.64 -11.79 0.10
N ASP A 144 10.70 -10.57 0.65
CA ASP A 144 11.81 -9.63 0.48
C ASP A 144 12.94 -9.87 1.50
N HIS A 145 12.71 -10.70 2.52
CA HIS A 145 13.69 -11.12 3.50
C HIS A 145 13.76 -12.67 3.62
N PRO A 146 14.09 -13.38 2.52
CA PRO A 146 14.09 -14.84 2.49
C PRO A 146 15.05 -15.43 3.53
N GLY A 147 14.61 -16.50 4.18
CA GLY A 147 15.36 -17.21 5.22
C GLY A 147 15.54 -16.44 6.52
N ARG A 148 15.20 -15.14 6.60
CA ARG A 148 15.30 -14.38 7.84
C ARG A 148 14.11 -14.65 8.74
N GLN A 149 14.40 -14.92 10.01
CA GLN A 149 13.39 -14.99 11.06
C GLN A 149 13.11 -13.59 11.57
N LEU A 150 11.99 -13.00 11.14
CA LEU A 150 11.53 -11.69 11.58
C LEU A 150 10.65 -11.83 12.81
N ASP A 151 10.98 -11.13 13.89
CA ASP A 151 10.11 -11.02 15.05
C ASP A 151 9.00 -9.96 14.86
N VAL A 152 8.08 -9.90 15.82
CA VAL A 152 6.98 -8.93 15.82
C VAL A 152 7.47 -7.48 15.76
N ALA A 153 8.54 -7.15 16.50
CA ALA A 153 9.05 -5.78 16.55
C ALA A 153 9.68 -5.39 15.21
N GLU A 154 10.41 -6.32 14.58
CA GLU A 154 10.96 -6.13 13.24
C GLU A 154 9.87 -5.98 12.18
N ILE A 155 8.83 -6.83 12.19
CA ILE A 155 7.69 -6.71 11.26
C ILE A 155 6.97 -5.37 11.46
N SER A 156 6.72 -4.95 12.70
CA SER A 156 6.11 -3.64 12.97
C SER A 156 6.99 -2.49 12.47
N ALA A 157 8.30 -2.55 12.69
CA ALA A 157 9.23 -1.51 12.23
C ALA A 157 9.30 -1.44 10.69
N LEU A 158 9.46 -2.59 10.02
CA LEU A 158 9.59 -2.68 8.57
C LEU A 158 8.28 -2.33 7.84
N SER A 159 7.13 -2.58 8.45
CA SER A 159 5.81 -2.18 7.92
C SER A 159 5.44 -0.72 8.22
N GLY A 160 6.35 0.09 8.79
CA GLY A 160 6.04 1.48 9.18
C GLY A 160 4.96 1.59 10.26
N ASN A 161 4.83 0.57 11.12
CA ASN A 161 3.81 0.40 12.16
C ASN A 161 2.37 0.20 11.65
N ALA A 162 2.18 -0.18 10.37
CA ALA A 162 0.84 -0.41 9.79
C ALA A 162 0.06 -1.59 10.43
N LEU A 163 0.78 -2.56 11.00
CA LEU A 163 0.20 -3.83 11.46
C LEU A 163 -0.09 -3.89 12.97
N GLY A 164 0.22 -2.84 13.74
CA GLY A 164 0.05 -2.86 15.19
C GLY A 164 1.00 -3.84 15.90
N GLY A 165 0.53 -4.47 16.98
CA GLY A 165 1.33 -5.42 17.78
C GLY A 165 1.08 -6.91 17.45
N ALA A 166 1.70 -7.81 18.21
CA ALA A 166 1.71 -9.26 17.97
C ALA A 166 0.34 -9.89 17.65
N HIS A 167 -0.71 -9.49 18.39
CA HIS A 167 -2.06 -10.04 18.20
C HIS A 167 -2.68 -9.63 16.86
N ALA A 168 -2.37 -8.42 16.38
CA ALA A 168 -2.84 -7.92 15.09
C ALA A 168 -2.10 -8.57 13.92
N ILE A 169 -0.80 -8.86 14.07
CA ILE A 169 -0.02 -9.64 13.10
C ILE A 169 -0.60 -11.06 12.97
N ALA A 170 -0.80 -11.77 14.10
CA ALA A 170 -1.39 -13.10 14.08
C ALA A 170 -2.80 -13.10 13.49
N GLY A 171 -3.66 -12.14 13.87
CA GLY A 171 -5.01 -12.00 13.32
C GLY A 171 -5.03 -11.71 11.81
N SER A 172 -4.02 -11.00 11.29
CA SER A 172 -3.90 -10.72 9.86
C SER A 172 -3.62 -11.97 9.02
N LEU A 173 -3.04 -13.01 9.63
CA LEU A 173 -2.72 -14.28 8.97
C LEU A 173 -3.84 -15.33 9.10
N GLN A 174 -4.84 -15.12 9.96
CA GLN A 174 -5.95 -16.05 10.15
C GLN A 174 -6.74 -16.37 8.85
N PRO A 175 -7.00 -15.40 7.94
CA PRO A 175 -7.72 -15.68 6.69
C PRO A 175 -6.96 -16.61 5.72
N LEU A 176 -5.65 -16.83 5.93
CA LEU A 176 -4.82 -17.61 5.02
C LEU A 176 -5.15 -19.10 5.04
N GLU A 177 -5.84 -19.60 6.07
CA GLU A 177 -6.21 -21.01 6.16
C GLU A 177 -7.02 -21.48 4.95
N ARG A 178 -8.00 -20.68 4.52
CA ARG A 178 -8.82 -21.01 3.34
C ARG A 178 -8.00 -21.00 2.05
N LEU A 179 -7.08 -20.05 1.92
CA LEU A 179 -6.22 -19.94 0.73
C LEU A 179 -5.24 -21.12 0.65
N ARG A 180 -4.68 -21.52 1.79
CA ARG A 180 -3.81 -22.67 1.95
C ARG A 180 -4.53 -23.96 1.54
N VAL A 181 -5.73 -24.19 2.08
CA VAL A 181 -6.56 -25.36 1.74
C VAL A 181 -6.90 -25.38 0.25
N ALA A 182 -7.28 -24.24 -0.33
CA ALA A 182 -7.58 -24.13 -1.76
C ALA A 182 -6.36 -24.42 -2.64
N ALA A 183 -5.16 -24.04 -2.20
CA ALA A 183 -3.92 -24.33 -2.92
C ALA A 183 -3.46 -25.79 -2.79
N GLY A 184 -3.96 -26.54 -1.79
CA GLY A 184 -3.47 -27.90 -1.49
C GLY A 184 -1.98 -27.92 -1.14
N ARG A 185 -1.55 -26.89 -0.39
CA ARG A 185 -0.15 -26.68 0.05
C ARG A 185 -0.13 -26.28 1.51
N ARG A 186 1.04 -26.36 2.15
CA ARG A 186 1.26 -25.77 3.49
C ARG A 186 1.28 -24.24 3.42
N TYR A 187 1.30 -23.56 4.56
CA TYR A 187 1.56 -22.11 4.55
C TYR A 187 2.90 -21.80 3.89
N PRO A 188 3.00 -20.73 3.07
CA PRO A 188 4.26 -20.39 2.41
C PRO A 188 5.32 -19.82 3.36
N PHE A 189 5.01 -19.71 4.66
CA PHE A 189 5.89 -19.21 5.70
C PHE A 189 5.77 -20.09 6.93
N TYR A 190 6.79 -20.03 7.78
CA TYR A 190 6.92 -20.76 9.04
C TYR A 190 6.91 -19.80 10.21
N TRP A 191 6.54 -20.31 11.39
CA TRP A 191 6.69 -19.55 12.63
C TRP A 191 7.19 -20.40 13.79
N TRP A 192 7.88 -19.74 14.71
CA TRP A 192 8.36 -20.31 15.97
C TRP A 192 7.77 -19.50 17.12
N GLY A 193 6.88 -20.13 17.88
CA GLY A 193 6.27 -19.55 19.07
C GLY A 193 7.23 -19.63 20.26
N GLY A 194 7.49 -18.49 20.89
CA GLY A 194 8.21 -18.36 22.16
C GLY A 194 7.31 -17.88 23.29
N GLN A 195 7.86 -17.12 24.25
CA GLN A 195 7.04 -16.40 25.22
C GLN A 195 6.12 -15.38 24.52
N LYS A 196 5.09 -14.89 25.21
CA LYS A 196 4.07 -13.97 24.67
C LYS A 196 4.73 -12.77 23.97
N GLY A 197 4.54 -12.65 22.65
CA GLY A 197 5.10 -11.58 21.82
C GLY A 197 6.43 -11.88 21.14
N GLN A 198 7.02 -13.06 21.33
CA GLN A 198 8.29 -13.47 20.73
C GLN A 198 8.14 -14.38 19.51
N THR A 199 6.99 -14.37 18.85
CA THR A 199 6.77 -15.17 17.65
C THR A 199 7.65 -14.63 16.52
N ARG A 200 8.40 -15.53 15.89
CA ARG A 200 9.21 -15.22 14.71
C ARG A 200 8.58 -15.86 13.48
N TYR A 201 8.66 -15.18 12.35
CA TYR A 201 8.14 -15.62 11.06
C TYR A 201 9.27 -15.66 10.03
N ALA A 202 9.30 -16.67 9.17
CA ALA A 202 10.27 -16.75 8.07
C ALA A 202 9.67 -17.46 6.86
N MET A 203 10.21 -17.19 5.68
CA MET A 203 9.86 -17.88 4.44
C MET A 203 11.11 -18.52 3.85
N LYS A 204 10.98 -19.79 3.43
CA LYS A 204 12.06 -20.53 2.76
C LYS A 204 12.52 -19.78 1.50
N PRO A 205 13.83 -19.67 1.20
CA PRO A 205 14.32 -18.96 0.02
C PRO A 205 13.68 -19.40 -1.31
N SER A 206 13.54 -20.70 -1.55
CA SER A 206 12.88 -21.24 -2.75
C SER A 206 11.40 -20.83 -2.85
N VAL A 207 10.68 -20.86 -1.73
CA VAL A 207 9.28 -20.45 -1.64
C VAL A 207 9.14 -18.94 -1.84
N ALA A 208 10.05 -18.15 -1.26
CA ALA A 208 10.11 -16.71 -1.49
C ALA A 208 10.34 -16.37 -2.96
N GLU A 209 11.20 -17.11 -3.67
CA GLU A 209 11.40 -16.93 -5.11
C GLU A 209 10.14 -17.29 -5.92
N LEU A 210 9.44 -18.38 -5.58
CA LEU A 210 8.15 -18.72 -6.19
C LEU A 210 7.14 -17.57 -6.04
N PHE A 211 6.99 -17.06 -4.83
CA PHE A 211 6.04 -15.99 -4.56
C PHE A 211 6.50 -14.63 -5.10
N ARG A 212 7.80 -14.40 -5.25
CA ARG A 212 8.35 -13.23 -5.95
C ARG A 212 7.97 -13.27 -7.43
N ARG A 213 8.04 -14.44 -8.06
CA ARG A 213 7.58 -14.64 -9.45
C ARG A 213 6.07 -14.51 -9.56
N ALA A 214 5.29 -15.06 -8.63
CA ALA A 214 3.85 -14.88 -8.60
C ALA A 214 3.46 -13.38 -8.44
N ARG A 215 4.15 -12.65 -7.56
CA ARG A 215 4.01 -11.20 -7.39
C ARG A 215 4.35 -10.47 -8.68
N ALA A 216 5.47 -10.79 -9.31
CA ALA A 216 5.88 -10.21 -10.60
C ALA A 216 4.88 -10.53 -11.70
N ALA A 217 4.39 -11.76 -11.82
CA ALA A 217 3.39 -12.18 -12.80
C ALA A 217 2.03 -11.50 -12.58
N LEU A 218 1.68 -11.11 -11.35
CA LEU A 218 0.50 -10.29 -11.09
C LEU A 218 0.73 -8.80 -11.40
N VAL A 219 1.98 -8.33 -11.39
CA VAL A 219 2.36 -6.97 -11.83
C VAL A 219 2.48 -6.92 -13.36
N GLU A 220 3.01 -7.97 -13.99
CA GLU A 220 3.17 -8.13 -15.44
C GLU A 220 1.89 -8.62 -16.12
N GLY A 221 1.09 -9.45 -15.47
CA GLY A 221 -0.29 -9.78 -15.86
C GLY A 221 -1.28 -8.66 -15.57
N ARG A 222 -0.86 -7.65 -14.78
CA ARG A 222 -1.43 -6.30 -14.77
C ARG A 222 -0.91 -5.42 -15.90
N GLN A 223 -0.07 -5.92 -16.82
CA GLN A 223 -0.04 -5.29 -18.14
C GLN A 223 -1.47 -5.31 -18.68
N PRO A 224 -1.96 -4.16 -19.16
CA PRO A 224 -3.38 -3.96 -19.39
C PRO A 224 -3.86 -5.00 -20.39
N VAL A 225 -4.72 -5.92 -19.93
CA VAL A 225 -5.64 -6.61 -20.84
C VAL A 225 -6.46 -5.51 -21.47
N ALA A 226 -6.14 -5.15 -22.71
CA ALA A 226 -6.91 -4.19 -23.47
C ALA A 226 -8.36 -4.70 -23.53
N GLY A 227 -9.27 -4.08 -22.76
CA GLY A 227 -10.71 -4.33 -22.85
C GLY A 227 -11.43 -4.86 -21.61
N GLY A 228 -10.80 -4.94 -20.43
CA GLY A 228 -11.54 -5.26 -19.19
C GLY A 228 -12.49 -4.14 -18.77
N LYS A 229 -13.80 -4.40 -18.68
CA LYS A 229 -14.76 -3.42 -18.13
C LYS A 229 -14.49 -3.21 -16.63
N PRO A 230 -14.34 -1.97 -16.12
CA PRO A 230 -13.88 -1.70 -14.75
C PRO A 230 -14.88 -2.08 -13.65
N GLY A 231 -16.13 -2.41 -14.01
CA GLY A 231 -17.17 -2.78 -13.07
C GLY A 231 -18.34 -3.47 -13.75
N VAL A 232 -19.35 -3.77 -12.94
CA VAL A 232 -20.66 -4.26 -13.40
C VAL A 232 -21.68 -3.13 -13.33
N SER A 233 -22.82 -3.30 -13.99
CA SER A 233 -23.95 -2.35 -13.85
C SER A 233 -24.23 -2.10 -12.37
N TYR A 234 -24.48 -0.82 -12.03
CA TYR A 234 -24.72 -0.41 -10.65
C TYR A 234 -25.80 -1.25 -9.98
N ARG A 235 -25.52 -1.65 -8.74
CA ARG A 235 -26.44 -2.37 -7.86
C ARG A 235 -26.94 -1.38 -6.81
N PRO A 236 -28.24 -1.01 -6.83
CA PRO A 236 -28.81 -0.16 -5.80
C PRO A 236 -28.58 -0.74 -4.40
N GLN A 237 -28.19 0.12 -3.46
CA GLN A 237 -28.03 -0.28 -2.07
C GLN A 237 -29.38 -0.31 -1.34
N ASP A 238 -29.51 -1.21 -0.38
CA ASP A 238 -30.71 -1.29 0.46
C ASP A 238 -30.70 -0.17 1.52
N GLU A 239 -31.59 0.80 1.37
CA GLU A 239 -31.71 1.94 2.30
C GLU A 239 -32.45 1.60 3.60
N SER A 240 -33.02 0.39 3.69
CA SER A 240 -33.84 -0.05 4.83
C SER A 240 -33.08 -0.93 5.84
N VAL A 241 -31.75 -1.07 5.68
CA VAL A 241 -30.92 -1.94 6.52
C VAL A 241 -31.09 -1.63 8.01
N VAL A 242 -31.43 -2.69 8.76
CA VAL A 242 -31.48 -2.72 10.22
C VAL A 242 -30.19 -3.37 10.71
N VAL A 243 -29.29 -2.57 11.30
CA VAL A 243 -28.04 -3.07 11.86
C VAL A 243 -28.31 -3.56 13.30
N ALA A 244 -27.96 -4.81 13.60
CA ALA A 244 -28.03 -5.32 14.96
C ALA A 244 -27.03 -4.56 15.87
N PRO A 245 -27.42 -4.16 17.08
CA PRO A 245 -26.53 -3.41 17.97
C PRO A 245 -25.26 -4.22 18.28
N PRO A 246 -24.08 -3.57 18.37
CA PRO A 246 -22.84 -4.25 18.73
C PRO A 246 -22.93 -4.85 20.15
N ALA A 247 -22.16 -5.91 20.39
CA ALA A 247 -22.01 -6.51 21.72
C ALA A 247 -21.51 -5.46 22.75
N PRO A 248 -21.78 -5.62 24.06
CA PRO A 248 -21.77 -4.51 25.04
C PRO A 248 -20.42 -3.86 25.39
N SER A 249 -19.34 -4.09 24.64
CA SER A 249 -17.97 -3.72 25.02
C SER A 249 -17.38 -2.49 24.33
N VAL A 250 -18.17 -1.66 23.65
CA VAL A 250 -17.70 -0.39 23.07
C VAL A 250 -18.72 0.70 23.36
N SER A 251 -18.30 1.79 24.01
CA SER A 251 -19.11 3.01 24.18
C SER A 251 -19.26 3.74 22.84
N ALA A 252 -20.03 3.15 21.92
CA ALA A 252 -20.54 3.83 20.75
C ALA A 252 -22.06 3.73 20.81
N ASP A 253 -22.72 4.87 20.64
CA ASP A 253 -24.18 4.97 20.57
C ASP A 253 -24.71 4.01 19.47
N PRO A 254 -25.50 2.98 19.83
CA PRO A 254 -26.02 1.98 18.89
C PRO A 254 -26.83 2.61 17.75
N ASP A 255 -27.49 3.75 18.00
CA ASP A 255 -28.32 4.44 16.99
C ASP A 255 -27.46 5.08 15.90
N SER A 256 -26.22 5.46 16.21
CA SER A 256 -25.29 6.11 15.27
C SER A 256 -24.80 5.17 14.15
N PHE A 257 -24.70 3.85 14.42
CA PHE A 257 -24.22 2.88 13.43
C PHE A 257 -25.25 2.57 12.33
N GLY A 258 -26.51 2.36 12.71
CA GLY A 258 -27.58 2.08 11.75
C GLY A 258 -27.96 3.31 10.91
N HIS A 259 -27.96 4.50 11.52
CA HIS A 259 -28.24 5.74 10.81
C HIS A 259 -27.17 6.10 9.77
N GLY A 260 -25.88 5.95 10.11
CA GLY A 260 -24.78 6.23 9.19
C GLY A 260 -24.81 5.34 7.94
N LEU A 261 -25.08 4.04 8.10
CA LEU A 261 -25.13 3.11 6.97
C LEU A 261 -26.29 3.43 6.00
N ARG A 262 -27.48 3.74 6.54
CA ARG A 262 -28.63 4.14 5.70
C ARG A 262 -28.39 5.47 4.99
N ALA A 263 -27.76 6.44 5.66
CA ALA A 263 -27.39 7.72 5.06
C ALA A 263 -26.39 7.51 3.92
N HIS A 264 -25.38 6.66 4.11
CA HIS A 264 -24.41 6.30 3.07
C HIS A 264 -25.08 5.63 1.85
N HIS A 265 -25.94 4.63 2.06
CA HIS A 265 -26.67 3.96 0.97
C HIS A 265 -27.56 4.92 0.17
N ARG A 266 -28.30 5.81 0.86
CA ARG A 266 -29.11 6.86 0.23
C ARG A 266 -28.26 7.77 -0.63
N LEU A 267 -27.14 8.24 -0.09
CA LEU A 267 -26.25 9.17 -0.77
C LEU A 267 -25.64 8.55 -2.03
N GLN A 268 -25.25 7.27 -1.97
CA GLN A 268 -24.75 6.51 -3.12
C GLN A 268 -25.84 6.31 -4.18
N ASN A 269 -27.06 5.93 -3.79
CA ASN A 269 -28.18 5.78 -4.71
C ASN A 269 -28.58 7.11 -5.37
N GLN A 270 -28.60 8.21 -4.61
CA GLN A 270 -28.87 9.55 -5.13
C GLN A 270 -27.84 9.95 -6.19
N LEU A 271 -26.55 9.73 -5.93
CA LEU A 271 -25.51 10.03 -6.90
C LEU A 271 -25.60 9.13 -8.14
N ALA A 272 -25.91 7.84 -7.97
CA ALA A 272 -26.12 6.93 -9.10
C ALA A 272 -27.30 7.38 -9.99
N GLN A 273 -28.39 7.85 -9.39
CA GLN A 273 -29.52 8.42 -10.11
C GLN A 273 -29.14 9.72 -10.83
N PHE A 274 -28.38 10.61 -10.18
CA PHE A 274 -27.87 11.83 -10.79
C PHE A 274 -27.03 11.53 -12.04
N VAL A 275 -26.07 10.60 -11.94
CA VAL A 275 -25.23 10.15 -13.06
C VAL A 275 -26.08 9.56 -14.19
N THR A 276 -27.09 8.76 -13.84
CA THR A 276 -28.02 8.16 -14.82
C THR A 276 -28.85 9.23 -15.55
N ALA A 277 -29.32 10.24 -14.83
CA ALA A 277 -30.08 11.35 -15.40
C ALA A 277 -29.27 12.18 -16.42
N HIS A 278 -27.93 12.19 -16.29
CA HIS A 278 -27.00 12.81 -17.24
C HIS A 278 -26.55 11.85 -18.37
N GLY A 279 -27.28 10.74 -18.57
CA GLY A 279 -27.04 9.81 -19.68
C GLY A 279 -25.84 8.87 -19.51
N LEU A 280 -25.18 8.90 -18.35
CA LEU A 280 -24.06 8.03 -18.03
C LEU A 280 -24.54 6.76 -17.31
N ARG A 281 -23.71 5.72 -17.35
CA ARG A 281 -24.03 4.44 -16.74
C ARG A 281 -23.21 4.25 -15.47
N PRO A 282 -23.82 4.33 -14.27
CA PRO A 282 -23.12 4.06 -13.04
C PRO A 282 -22.72 2.58 -12.96
N LEU A 283 -21.61 2.32 -12.28
CA LEU A 283 -20.99 1.02 -12.11
C LEU A 283 -20.77 0.73 -10.62
N SER A 284 -20.99 -0.52 -10.25
CA SER A 284 -20.49 -1.09 -8.99
C SER A 284 -19.18 -1.84 -9.25
N PRO A 285 -18.31 -1.99 -8.25
CA PRO A 285 -17.09 -2.76 -8.39
C PRO A 285 -17.44 -4.22 -8.72
N ARG A 286 -16.69 -4.81 -9.65
CA ARG A 286 -16.77 -6.25 -9.93
C ARG A 286 -15.85 -7.04 -9.00
N GLU A 287 -14.65 -6.50 -8.83
CA GLU A 287 -13.54 -7.02 -8.02
C GLU A 287 -12.85 -5.82 -7.36
N SER A 288 -11.72 -6.05 -6.69
CA SER A 288 -10.92 -4.95 -6.16
C SER A 288 -10.42 -4.01 -7.27
N PRO A 289 -10.39 -2.68 -7.05
CA PRO A 289 -10.68 -1.99 -5.79
C PRO A 289 -12.20 -1.86 -5.50
N ASN A 290 -12.56 -1.94 -4.21
CA ASN A 290 -13.95 -1.88 -3.75
C ASN A 290 -14.45 -0.43 -3.58
N TYR A 291 -14.55 0.30 -4.68
CA TYR A 291 -15.13 1.65 -4.69
C TYR A 291 -16.66 1.62 -4.54
N ASP A 292 -17.26 2.73 -4.12
CA ASP A 292 -18.72 2.81 -3.94
C ASP A 292 -19.46 3.00 -5.27
N LEU A 293 -18.96 3.91 -6.10
CA LEU A 293 -19.56 4.22 -7.40
C LEU A 293 -18.49 4.58 -8.42
N ALA A 294 -18.70 4.23 -9.68
CA ALA A 294 -17.90 4.74 -10.79
C ALA A 294 -18.74 4.92 -12.04
N TRP A 295 -18.23 5.63 -13.04
CA TRP A 295 -18.78 5.64 -14.39
C TRP A 295 -17.69 5.95 -15.41
N MET A 296 -17.90 5.52 -16.65
CA MET A 296 -16.98 5.81 -17.76
C MET A 296 -17.33 7.18 -18.37
N THR A 297 -16.30 8.00 -18.61
CA THR A 297 -16.39 9.27 -19.35
C THR A 297 -15.73 9.19 -20.73
N GLY A 298 -15.12 8.04 -21.05
CA GLY A 298 -14.59 7.68 -22.37
C GLY A 298 -14.16 6.20 -22.37
N ASP A 299 -13.45 5.75 -23.39
CA ASP A 299 -13.06 4.32 -23.50
C ASP A 299 -12.15 3.85 -22.36
N LYS A 300 -11.26 4.74 -21.90
CA LYS A 300 -10.35 4.50 -20.76
C LYS A 300 -10.40 5.59 -19.70
N ALA A 301 -11.29 6.57 -19.86
CA ALA A 301 -11.48 7.63 -18.87
C ALA A 301 -12.64 7.25 -17.96
N MET A 302 -12.43 7.31 -16.65
CA MET A 302 -13.45 7.00 -15.67
C MET A 302 -13.41 7.96 -14.50
N THR A 303 -14.58 8.18 -13.92
CA THR A 303 -14.72 8.80 -12.60
C THR A 303 -14.96 7.71 -11.58
N VAL A 304 -14.22 7.72 -10.49
CA VAL A 304 -14.39 6.82 -9.34
C VAL A 304 -14.74 7.65 -8.12
N VAL A 305 -15.65 7.14 -7.30
CA VAL A 305 -16.23 7.84 -6.16
C VAL A 305 -16.14 7.01 -4.89
N GLU A 306 -15.72 7.66 -3.81
CA GLU A 306 -15.93 7.21 -2.44
C GLU A 306 -17.00 8.09 -1.81
N VAL A 307 -18.02 7.48 -1.21
CA VAL A 307 -19.18 8.12 -0.60
C VAL A 307 -19.03 8.07 0.92
N LYS A 308 -19.11 9.21 1.62
CA LYS A 308 -19.05 9.24 3.10
C LYS A 308 -20.25 9.97 3.70
N SER A 309 -21.00 9.27 4.55
CA SER A 309 -21.91 9.90 5.50
C SER A 309 -21.09 10.53 6.63
N ALA A 310 -21.21 11.84 6.83
CA ALA A 310 -20.41 12.59 7.80
C ALA A 310 -21.32 13.37 8.74
N THR A 311 -21.21 13.10 10.04
CA THR A 311 -21.84 13.90 11.10
C THR A 311 -20.82 14.87 11.70
N GLU A 312 -21.28 15.91 12.39
CA GLU A 312 -20.39 16.90 13.04
C GLU A 312 -19.33 16.24 13.93
N GLY A 313 -19.67 15.15 14.61
CA GLY A 313 -18.77 14.44 15.52
C GLY A 313 -17.74 13.52 14.84
N ASN A 314 -17.90 13.17 13.56
CA ASN A 314 -17.02 12.22 12.88
C ASN A 314 -16.46 12.70 11.53
N GLU A 315 -16.83 13.91 11.10
CA GLU A 315 -16.52 14.46 9.77
C GLU A 315 -15.03 14.43 9.42
N VAL A 316 -14.15 14.95 10.28
CA VAL A 316 -12.70 14.96 10.03
C VAL A 316 -12.14 13.55 9.85
N ARG A 317 -12.65 12.58 10.62
CA ARG A 317 -12.23 11.18 10.51
C ARG A 317 -12.70 10.58 9.18
N GLN A 318 -13.95 10.82 8.80
CA GLN A 318 -14.53 10.33 7.55
C GLN A 318 -13.83 10.93 6.32
N LEU A 319 -13.53 12.23 6.34
CA LEU A 319 -12.82 12.91 5.26
C LEU A 319 -11.39 12.37 5.07
N ARG A 320 -10.64 12.20 6.16
CA ARG A 320 -9.28 11.62 6.07
C ARG A 320 -9.31 10.18 5.56
N MET A 321 -10.23 9.37 6.08
CA MET A 321 -10.36 7.97 5.69
C MET A 321 -10.79 7.84 4.22
N GLY A 322 -11.83 8.58 3.82
CA GLY A 322 -12.31 8.58 2.44
C GLY A 322 -11.28 9.12 1.44
N LEU A 323 -10.50 10.13 1.82
CA LEU A 323 -9.38 10.60 1.00
C LEU A 323 -8.30 9.53 0.82
N GLY A 324 -7.96 8.79 1.87
CA GLY A 324 -7.01 7.68 1.75
C GLY A 324 -7.51 6.57 0.80
N GLN A 325 -8.77 6.17 0.96
CA GLN A 325 -9.39 5.14 0.13
C GLN A 325 -9.46 5.54 -1.35
N ILE A 326 -9.92 6.76 -1.65
CA ILE A 326 -10.08 7.18 -3.05
C ILE A 326 -8.73 7.31 -3.77
N LEU A 327 -7.66 7.66 -3.04
CA LEU A 327 -6.30 7.70 -3.59
C LEU A 327 -5.79 6.28 -3.90
N ASP A 328 -6.04 5.32 -3.02
CA ASP A 328 -5.69 3.91 -3.25
C ASP A 328 -6.44 3.31 -4.45
N TYR A 329 -7.75 3.54 -4.53
CA TYR A 329 -8.55 3.05 -5.65
C TYR A 329 -8.11 3.66 -6.97
N ALA A 330 -7.86 4.97 -6.98
CA ALA A 330 -7.40 5.65 -8.18
C ALA A 330 -6.01 5.18 -8.62
N SER A 331 -5.11 4.91 -7.68
CA SER A 331 -3.81 4.30 -7.98
C SER A 331 -3.98 2.93 -8.64
N SER A 332 -4.79 2.06 -8.03
CA SER A 332 -5.07 0.71 -8.53
C SER A 332 -5.70 0.73 -9.94
N LEU A 333 -6.66 1.62 -10.18
CA LEU A 333 -7.32 1.76 -11.49
C LEU A 333 -6.40 2.37 -12.55
N ARG A 334 -5.52 3.30 -12.17
CA ARG A 334 -4.49 3.85 -13.08
C ARG A 334 -3.48 2.81 -13.50
N ILE A 335 -3.04 1.94 -12.58
CA ILE A 335 -2.18 0.78 -12.89
C ILE A 335 -2.88 -0.15 -13.89
N SER A 336 -4.20 -0.33 -13.78
CA SER A 336 -5.02 -1.07 -14.74
C SER A 336 -5.25 -0.35 -16.08
N GLY A 337 -4.61 0.79 -16.31
CA GLY A 337 -4.62 1.51 -17.59
C GLY A 337 -5.76 2.52 -17.76
N PHE A 338 -6.51 2.84 -16.71
CA PHE A 338 -7.55 3.87 -16.74
C PHE A 338 -6.97 5.25 -16.45
N THR A 339 -7.51 6.27 -17.12
CA THR A 339 -7.38 7.66 -16.69
C THR A 339 -8.50 7.94 -15.69
N VAL A 340 -8.13 8.26 -14.45
CA VAL A 340 -9.08 8.29 -13.32
C VAL A 340 -9.24 9.69 -12.76
N GLN A 341 -10.47 10.19 -12.76
CA GLN A 341 -10.91 11.32 -11.94
C GLN A 341 -11.41 10.80 -10.59
N SER A 342 -10.77 11.22 -9.51
CA SER A 342 -11.14 10.86 -8.14
C SER A 342 -12.18 11.83 -7.60
N VAL A 343 -13.23 11.31 -6.98
CA VAL A 343 -14.26 12.10 -6.30
C VAL A 343 -14.46 11.57 -4.88
N LEU A 344 -14.44 12.48 -3.91
CA LEU A 344 -14.92 12.21 -2.56
C LEU A 344 -16.28 12.88 -2.41
N TYR A 345 -17.34 12.08 -2.34
CA TYR A 345 -18.71 12.56 -2.24
C TYR A 345 -19.20 12.46 -0.80
N ILE A 346 -19.58 13.59 -0.20
CA ILE A 346 -19.96 13.65 1.22
C ILE A 346 -21.38 14.19 1.40
N GLU A 347 -22.00 13.84 2.52
CA GLU A 347 -23.42 14.12 2.79
C GLU A 347 -23.79 15.62 2.81
N ARG A 348 -22.85 16.48 3.20
CA ARG A 348 -23.06 17.93 3.36
C ARG A 348 -21.74 18.69 3.22
N GLU A 349 -21.83 20.01 3.09
CA GLU A 349 -20.65 20.88 3.14
C GLU A 349 -19.86 20.66 4.45
N PRO A 350 -18.53 20.42 4.38
CA PRO A 350 -17.76 20.11 5.58
C PRO A 350 -17.40 21.38 6.34
N ALA A 351 -17.26 21.27 7.66
CA ALA A 351 -16.76 22.35 8.49
C ALA A 351 -15.34 22.76 8.02
N GLY A 352 -15.17 24.05 7.75
CA GLY A 352 -13.94 24.55 7.14
C GLY A 352 -13.78 24.11 5.68
N ALA A 353 -14.87 24.13 4.90
CA ALA A 353 -14.93 23.72 3.51
C ALA A 353 -13.71 24.19 2.69
N ARG A 354 -13.30 25.45 2.81
CA ARG A 354 -12.13 25.99 2.09
C ARG A 354 -10.87 25.15 2.29
N ARG A 355 -10.56 24.79 3.54
CA ARG A 355 -9.39 23.98 3.87
C ARG A 355 -9.47 22.59 3.23
N TRP A 356 -10.64 21.96 3.26
CA TRP A 356 -10.81 20.62 2.68
C TRP A 356 -10.82 20.63 1.16
N LEU A 357 -11.37 21.67 0.55
CA LEU A 357 -11.25 21.93 -0.88
C LEU A 357 -9.79 22.06 -1.30
N ASP A 358 -8.99 22.85 -0.57
CA ASP A 358 -7.57 23.02 -0.88
C ASP A 358 -6.78 21.70 -0.72
N ILE A 359 -7.05 20.93 0.35
CA ILE A 359 -6.41 19.62 0.59
C ILE A 359 -6.75 18.61 -0.52
N THR A 360 -8.03 18.47 -0.85
CA THR A 360 -8.49 17.49 -1.84
C THR A 360 -8.04 17.88 -3.24
N ALA A 361 -8.12 19.16 -3.61
CA ALA A 361 -7.58 19.66 -4.87
C ALA A 361 -6.07 19.44 -4.99
N GLY A 362 -5.30 19.68 -3.92
CA GLY A 362 -3.87 19.40 -3.88
C GLY A 362 -3.52 17.91 -4.07
N ALA A 363 -4.46 17.01 -3.77
CA ALA A 363 -4.33 15.57 -3.99
C ALA A 363 -4.95 15.10 -5.33
N GLY A 364 -5.46 16.01 -6.15
CA GLY A 364 -6.16 15.68 -7.41
C GLY A 364 -7.52 15.00 -7.20
N VAL A 365 -8.17 15.24 -6.06
CA VAL A 365 -9.49 14.70 -5.71
C VAL A 365 -10.53 15.82 -5.73
N LEU A 366 -11.64 15.61 -6.41
CA LEU A 366 -12.79 16.52 -6.36
C LEU A 366 -13.62 16.21 -5.11
N LEU A 367 -13.78 17.21 -4.25
CA LEU A 367 -14.69 17.13 -3.11
C LEU A 367 -16.06 17.68 -3.51
N VAL A 368 -17.09 16.85 -3.37
CA VAL A 368 -18.44 17.16 -3.83
C VAL A 368 -19.46 16.73 -2.76
N TRP A 369 -20.58 17.44 -2.68
CA TRP A 369 -21.72 17.13 -1.81
C TRP A 369 -23.03 17.51 -2.51
N PRO A 370 -24.21 17.08 -2.00
CA PRO A 370 -25.49 17.44 -2.59
C PRO A 370 -25.67 18.94 -2.80
N GLY A 371 -26.06 19.34 -4.00
CA GLY A 371 -26.17 20.74 -4.44
C GLY A 371 -24.89 21.30 -5.08
N THR A 372 -23.82 20.52 -5.20
CA THR A 372 -22.54 20.91 -5.86
C THR A 372 -22.10 19.92 -6.92
N GLU A 373 -23.02 19.08 -7.41
CA GLU A 373 -22.74 18.05 -8.41
C GLU A 373 -22.36 18.63 -9.78
N ASP A 374 -22.62 19.93 -10.03
CA ASP A 374 -22.12 20.67 -11.19
C ASP A 374 -20.59 20.60 -11.32
N ARG A 375 -19.88 20.45 -10.19
CA ARG A 375 -18.42 20.28 -10.13
C ARG A 375 -17.93 18.96 -10.73
N LEU A 376 -18.83 17.99 -10.96
CA LEU A 376 -18.50 16.74 -11.64
C LEU A 376 -18.34 16.91 -13.16
N GLY A 377 -18.81 18.03 -13.73
CA GLY A 377 -18.71 18.32 -15.16
C GLY A 377 -19.47 17.32 -16.04
N LEU A 378 -20.64 16.86 -15.58
CA LEU A 378 -21.50 15.89 -16.27
C LEU A 378 -22.51 16.53 -17.22
#